data_AF-A0A1X7TJB5-F1
#
_entry.id   AF-A0A1X7TJB5-F1
#
_cell.length_a   1.000
_cell.length_b   1.000
_cell.length_c   1.000
_cell.angle_alpha   90.00
_cell.angle_beta   90.00
_cell.angle_gamma   90.00
#
_symmetry.space_group_name_H-M   'P 1'
#
loop_
_entity.id
_entity.type
_entity.pdbx_description
1 polymer ?
#
loop_
_entity_poly.entity_id
_entity_poly.type
_entity_poly.pdbx_seq_one_letter_code
_entity_poly.pdbx_strand_id
1 'polypeptide(L)'
;MDNFPLDSAGVWTEQEALSIYKGKMERLPLLPSEGGNKHDIAYRCYRKRTLEQGLLERKQKLKRVTATLDLYTKKELKDTNRSHYQHLVKLQQQLKANNSTPCTTTGCNQLSLPFAAKCSKHIVEDSKQQLYTSCSYTGPNGTTCNNPVPKYLEPLLCGGHWDQGEVVIPSDTESDSDHDDDDNDERKDDDDDVKVKNEN
;
A
#
# COMPACT_ATOMS: atom_id res chain seq x y z
N MET A 1 -53.87 17.70 48.31
CA MET A 1 -54.60 17.91 47.04
C MET A 1 -53.57 17.90 45.95
N ASP A 2 -53.71 16.88 45.13
CA ASP A 2 -52.68 16.21 44.37
C ASP A 2 -52.24 16.99 43.14
N ASN A 3 -50.92 16.94 42.90
CA ASN A 3 -50.29 17.42 41.68
C ASN A 3 -50.62 16.44 40.55
N PHE A 4 -51.56 16.80 39.68
CA PHE A 4 -51.85 16.03 38.48
C PHE A 4 -50.74 16.25 37.44
N PRO A 5 -50.06 15.20 36.93
CA PRO A 5 -48.93 15.34 35.99
C PRO A 5 -49.28 15.88 34.59
N LEU A 6 -50.52 16.34 34.38
CA LEU A 6 -51.06 16.76 33.09
C LEU A 6 -51.42 18.27 33.02
N ASP A 7 -51.38 19.01 34.14
CA ASP A 7 -51.63 20.47 34.17
C ASP A 7 -50.48 21.31 33.55
N SER A 8 -49.37 20.67 33.17
CA SER A 8 -48.25 21.30 32.45
C SER A 8 -48.22 20.96 30.95
N ALA A 9 -49.18 20.19 30.45
CA ALA A 9 -49.41 20.01 29.02
C ALA A 9 -50.50 21.00 28.58
N GLY A 10 -50.14 22.29 28.57
CA GLY A 10 -51.06 23.38 28.24
C GLY A 10 -51.88 23.09 26.98
N VAL A 11 -53.20 23.26 27.09
CA VAL A 11 -54.10 23.33 25.92
C VAL A 11 -53.69 24.58 25.15
N TRP A 12 -52.90 24.39 24.10
CA TRP A 12 -52.49 25.48 23.23
C TRP A 12 -53.71 25.99 22.48
N THR A 13 -53.92 27.31 22.50
CA THR A 13 -54.82 27.94 21.52
C THR A 13 -54.27 27.68 20.12
N GLU A 14 -55.14 27.71 19.09
CA GLU A 14 -54.73 27.50 17.69
C GLU A 14 -53.58 28.45 17.30
N GLN A 15 -53.63 29.69 17.79
CA GLN A 15 -52.62 30.71 17.56
C GLN A 15 -51.27 30.39 18.22
N GLU A 16 -51.28 29.82 19.43
CA GLU A 16 -50.07 29.39 20.13
C GLU A 16 -49.48 28.13 19.50
N ALA A 17 -50.32 27.17 19.13
CA ALA A 17 -49.90 25.97 18.41
C ALA A 17 -49.23 26.33 17.08
N LEU A 18 -49.82 27.28 16.32
CA LEU A 18 -49.24 27.81 15.09
C LEU A 18 -47.94 28.58 15.33
N SER A 19 -47.83 29.33 16.42
CA SER A 19 -46.61 30.08 16.77
C SER A 19 -45.46 29.15 17.17
N ILE A 20 -45.77 28.09 17.92
CA ILE A 20 -44.80 27.05 18.27
C ILE A 20 -44.39 26.25 17.04
N TYR A 21 -45.36 25.91 16.18
CA TYR A 21 -45.08 25.24 14.91
C TYR A 21 -44.16 26.10 14.04
N LYS A 22 -44.46 27.38 13.84
CA LYS A 22 -43.57 28.33 13.13
C LYS A 22 -42.18 28.40 13.75
N GLY A 23 -42.09 28.59 15.06
CA GLY A 23 -40.80 28.66 15.75
C GLY A 23 -40.01 27.36 15.76
N LYS A 24 -40.67 26.19 15.61
CA LYS A 24 -40.02 24.89 15.41
C LYS A 24 -39.59 24.68 13.95
N MET A 25 -40.40 25.13 13.00
CA MET A 25 -40.07 25.12 11.56
C MET A 25 -38.86 26.02 11.25
N GLU A 26 -38.73 27.17 11.92
CA GLU A 26 -37.57 28.06 11.81
C GLU A 26 -36.29 27.48 12.44
N ARG A 27 -36.43 26.62 13.48
CA ARG A 27 -35.29 26.02 14.20
C ARG A 27 -34.92 24.62 13.73
N LEU A 28 -35.69 24.02 12.82
CA LEU A 28 -35.34 22.73 12.24
C LEU A 28 -34.11 22.90 11.33
N PRO A 29 -33.04 22.11 11.49
CA PRO A 29 -31.99 22.03 10.49
C PRO A 29 -32.62 21.55 9.18
N LEU A 30 -32.70 22.43 8.18
CA LEU A 30 -33.32 22.13 6.89
C LEU A 30 -32.61 20.95 6.20
N LEU A 31 -33.27 19.79 6.25
CA LEU A 31 -33.24 18.83 5.15
C LEU A 31 -33.87 19.53 3.94
N PRO A 32 -33.26 19.48 2.73
CA PRO A 32 -33.68 20.37 1.66
C PRO A 32 -35.06 19.98 1.14
N SER A 33 -36.04 20.86 1.31
CA SER A 33 -37.13 20.98 0.36
C SER A 33 -36.52 21.45 -0.97
N GLU A 34 -36.96 20.85 -2.07
CA GLU A 34 -36.62 21.27 -3.43
C GLU A 34 -36.76 22.79 -3.56
N GLY A 35 -35.63 23.52 -3.65
CA GLY A 35 -35.61 24.99 -3.66
C GLY A 35 -34.62 25.70 -2.72
N GLY A 36 -33.54 25.04 -2.27
CA GLY A 36 -32.47 25.75 -1.55
C GLY A 36 -31.87 26.89 -2.39
N ASN A 37 -31.63 28.06 -1.76
CA ASN A 37 -30.96 29.19 -2.40
C ASN A 37 -29.69 28.69 -3.13
N LYS A 38 -29.47 29.12 -4.38
CA LYS A 38 -28.31 28.73 -5.21
C LYS A 38 -26.99 28.83 -4.44
N HIS A 39 -26.87 29.81 -3.53
CA HIS A 39 -25.71 29.98 -2.65
C HIS A 39 -25.54 28.85 -1.62
N ASP A 40 -26.62 28.32 -1.04
CA ASP A 40 -26.57 27.23 -0.06
C ASP A 40 -26.16 25.91 -0.72
N ILE A 41 -26.68 25.64 -1.93
CA ILE A 41 -26.28 24.47 -2.72
C ILE A 41 -24.80 24.58 -3.09
N ALA A 42 -24.36 25.75 -3.58
CA ALA A 42 -22.97 26.01 -3.89
C ALA A 42 -22.06 25.81 -2.68
N TYR A 43 -22.43 26.33 -1.50
CA TYR A 43 -21.67 26.15 -0.26
C TYR A 43 -21.60 24.69 0.19
N ARG A 44 -22.71 23.93 0.11
CA ARG A 44 -22.72 22.49 0.44
C ARG A 44 -21.81 21.70 -0.51
N CYS A 45 -21.88 21.96 -1.82
CA CYS A 45 -21.01 21.33 -2.81
C CYS A 45 -19.54 21.69 -2.59
N TYR A 46 -19.23 22.97 -2.34
CA TYR A 46 -17.88 23.43 -2.01
C TYR A 46 -17.35 22.72 -0.77
N ARG A 47 -18.11 22.73 0.33
CA ARG A 47 -17.73 22.07 1.60
C ARG A 47 -17.50 20.57 1.40
N LYS A 48 -18.37 19.88 0.66
CA LYS A 48 -18.21 18.46 0.34
C LYS A 48 -16.90 18.22 -0.41
N ARG A 49 -16.64 19.00 -1.47
CA ARG A 49 -15.40 18.91 -2.26
C ARG A 49 -14.16 19.16 -1.41
N THR A 50 -14.16 20.19 -0.56
CA THR A 50 -13.04 20.48 0.35
C THR A 50 -12.78 19.32 1.32
N LEU A 51 -13.83 18.71 1.87
CA LEU A 51 -13.69 17.55 2.76
C LEU A 51 -13.15 16.32 2.00
N GLU A 52 -13.66 16.05 0.81
CA GLU A 52 -13.20 14.96 -0.05
C GLU A 52 -11.74 15.13 -0.45
N GLN A 53 -11.33 16.35 -0.82
CA GLN A 53 -9.95 16.69 -1.10
C GLN A 53 -9.06 16.47 0.13
N GLY A 54 -9.49 16.92 1.31
CA GLY A 54 -8.77 16.67 2.56
C GLY A 54 -8.64 15.18 2.92
N LEU A 55 -9.66 14.37 2.63
CA LEU A 55 -9.60 12.92 2.81
C LEU A 55 -8.65 12.27 1.80
N LEU A 56 -8.66 12.70 0.54
CA LEU A 56 -7.76 12.21 -0.50
C LEU A 56 -6.30 12.52 -0.15
N GLU A 57 -6.00 13.75 0.27
CA GLU A 57 -4.67 14.14 0.73
C GLU A 57 -4.20 13.30 1.92
N ARG A 58 -5.08 13.03 2.89
CA ARG A 58 -4.76 12.15 4.03
C ARG A 58 -4.50 10.71 3.58
N LYS A 59 -5.31 10.17 2.67
CA LYS A 59 -5.09 8.84 2.09
C LYS A 59 -3.74 8.77 1.37
N GLN A 60 -3.39 9.78 0.57
CA GLN A 60 -2.11 9.86 -0.12
C GLN A 60 -0.93 9.94 0.87
N LYS A 61 -1.05 10.77 1.92
CA LYS A 61 -0.05 10.84 3.00
C LYS A 61 0.12 9.50 3.70
N LEU A 62 -0.98 8.82 4.05
CA LEU A 62 -0.94 7.49 4.66
C LEU A 62 -0.26 6.46 3.76
N LYS A 63 -0.56 6.46 2.44
CA LYS A 63 0.13 5.62 1.45
C LYS A 63 1.65 5.86 1.43
N ARG A 64 2.10 7.12 1.51
CA ARG A 64 3.54 7.46 1.57
C ARG A 64 4.21 6.99 2.86
N VAL A 65 3.54 7.18 3.99
CA VAL A 65 4.05 6.76 5.32
C VAL A 65 4.16 5.23 5.40
N THR A 66 3.12 4.52 4.96
CA THR A 66 3.11 3.05 4.92
C THR A 66 4.21 2.50 4.00
N ALA A 67 4.34 3.02 2.78
CA ALA A 67 5.43 2.64 1.88
C ALA A 67 6.82 2.88 2.51
N THR A 68 6.99 3.98 3.24
CA THR A 68 8.24 4.28 3.94
C THR A 68 8.52 3.26 5.04
N LEU A 69 7.53 2.93 5.87
CA LEU A 69 7.66 1.93 6.93
C LEU A 69 8.00 0.54 6.37
N ASP A 70 7.38 0.15 5.25
CA ASP A 70 7.67 -1.10 4.55
C ASP A 70 9.13 -1.15 4.06
N LEU A 71 9.69 -0.02 3.61
CA LEU A 71 11.09 0.05 3.22
C LEU A 71 12.04 -0.11 4.42
N TYR A 72 11.73 0.52 5.56
CA TYR A 72 12.53 0.38 6.78
C TYR A 72 12.52 -1.07 7.30
N THR A 73 11.34 -1.68 7.39
CA THR A 73 11.20 -3.08 7.85
C THR A 73 11.92 -4.06 6.93
N LYS A 74 11.80 -3.90 5.60
CA LYS A 74 12.56 -4.69 4.62
C LYS A 74 14.07 -4.51 4.77
N LYS A 75 14.53 -3.30 5.05
CA LYS A 75 15.96 -3.02 5.28
C LYS A 75 16.48 -3.71 6.55
N GLU A 76 15.77 -3.59 7.67
CA GLU A 76 16.15 -4.25 8.93
C GLU A 76 16.19 -5.79 8.80
N LEU A 77 15.22 -6.37 8.08
CA LEU A 77 15.20 -7.80 7.77
C LEU A 77 16.40 -8.20 6.92
N LYS A 78 16.73 -7.41 5.88
CA LYS A 78 17.91 -7.64 5.02
C LYS A 78 19.20 -7.61 5.83
N ASP A 79 19.36 -6.63 6.73
CA ASP A 79 20.57 -6.49 7.55
C ASP A 79 20.71 -7.64 8.56
N THR A 80 19.60 -8.06 9.18
CA THR A 80 19.58 -9.19 10.12
C THR A 80 19.89 -10.51 9.41
N ASN A 81 19.28 -10.75 8.24
CA ASN A 81 19.54 -11.96 7.45
C ASN A 81 20.97 -12.00 6.90
N ARG A 82 21.54 -10.84 6.53
CA ARG A 82 22.96 -10.71 6.19
C ARG A 82 23.87 -11.10 7.36
N SER A 83 23.59 -10.60 8.56
CA SER A 83 24.35 -10.94 9.77
C SER A 83 24.26 -12.44 10.10
N HIS A 84 23.05 -13.01 10.05
CA HIS A 84 22.85 -14.45 10.24
C HIS A 84 23.63 -15.27 9.22
N TYR A 85 23.58 -14.92 7.93
CA TYR A 85 24.34 -15.62 6.90
C TYR A 85 25.87 -15.54 7.14
N GLN A 86 26.39 -14.37 7.50
CA GLN A 86 27.82 -14.21 7.83
C GLN A 86 28.23 -15.10 9.01
N HIS A 87 27.39 -15.19 10.05
CA HIS A 87 27.62 -16.07 11.18
C HIS A 87 27.65 -17.55 10.77
N LEU A 88 26.73 -17.99 9.91
CA LEU A 88 26.73 -19.36 9.37
C LEU A 88 27.99 -19.68 8.58
N VAL A 89 28.43 -18.77 7.73
CA VAL A 89 29.67 -18.95 6.95
C VAL A 89 30.87 -19.11 7.88
N LYS A 90 30.93 -18.30 8.94
CA LYS A 90 32.00 -18.39 9.96
C LYS A 90 31.96 -19.71 10.71
N LEU A 91 30.78 -20.16 11.17
CA LEU A 91 30.61 -21.47 11.78
C LEU A 91 31.01 -22.60 10.83
N GLN A 92 30.61 -22.50 9.56
CA GLN A 92 30.97 -23.46 8.53
C GLN A 92 32.49 -23.53 8.31
N GLN A 93 33.22 -22.40 8.32
CA GLN A 93 34.68 -22.38 8.24
C GLN A 93 35.33 -23.07 9.44
N GLN A 94 34.84 -22.80 10.66
CA GLN A 94 35.33 -23.43 11.88
C GLN A 94 35.10 -24.95 11.86
N LEU A 95 33.96 -25.41 11.35
CA LEU A 95 33.64 -26.84 11.25
C LEU A 95 34.44 -27.55 10.17
N LYS A 96 34.71 -26.89 9.03
CA LYS A 96 35.56 -27.43 7.96
C LYS A 96 36.97 -27.73 8.46
N ALA A 97 37.52 -26.89 9.33
CA ALA A 97 38.82 -27.14 9.95
C ALA A 97 38.84 -28.43 10.79
N ASN A 98 37.68 -28.90 11.27
CA ASN A 98 37.59 -29.96 12.26
C ASN A 98 37.01 -31.28 11.72
N ASN A 99 36.17 -31.26 10.67
CA ASN A 99 35.37 -32.43 10.24
C ASN A 99 35.09 -32.48 8.72
N SER A 100 36.13 -32.38 7.89
CA SER A 100 35.99 -32.48 6.43
C SER A 100 35.78 -33.94 5.98
N THR A 101 34.57 -34.28 5.54
CA THR A 101 34.25 -35.60 4.93
C THR A 101 34.01 -35.46 3.42
N PRO A 102 34.30 -36.51 2.62
CA PRO A 102 34.03 -36.49 1.19
C PRO A 102 32.51 -36.50 0.91
N CYS A 103 32.13 -35.97 -0.26
CA CYS A 103 30.76 -36.02 -0.75
C CYS A 103 30.33 -37.48 -0.98
N THR A 104 29.16 -37.85 -0.49
CA THR A 104 28.59 -39.20 -0.69
C THR A 104 28.06 -39.46 -2.10
N THR A 105 28.13 -38.50 -3.02
CA THR A 105 27.70 -38.70 -4.41
C THR A 105 28.77 -39.47 -5.17
N THR A 106 28.38 -40.55 -5.83
CA THR A 106 29.25 -41.42 -6.62
C THR A 106 30.04 -40.61 -7.66
N GLY A 107 31.37 -40.75 -7.65
CA GLY A 107 32.26 -40.02 -8.57
C GLY A 107 32.53 -38.55 -8.19
N CYS A 108 32.03 -38.07 -7.05
CA CYS A 108 32.32 -36.72 -6.56
C CYS A 108 33.55 -36.69 -5.65
N ASN A 109 34.54 -35.88 -6.00
CA ASN A 109 35.76 -35.69 -5.21
C ASN A 109 35.72 -34.41 -4.35
N GLN A 110 34.56 -33.76 -4.24
CA GLN A 110 34.39 -32.53 -3.45
C GLN A 110 34.11 -32.86 -1.98
N LEU A 111 34.46 -31.93 -1.09
CA LEU A 111 34.13 -32.04 0.33
C LEU A 111 32.64 -31.78 0.56
N SER A 112 32.05 -32.53 1.47
CA SER A 112 30.70 -32.30 1.98
C SER A 112 30.62 -30.97 2.72
N LEU A 113 29.44 -30.34 2.70
CA LEU A 113 29.16 -29.21 3.59
C LEU A 113 29.12 -29.71 5.05
N PRO A 114 29.46 -28.87 6.04
CA PRO A 114 29.29 -29.27 7.44
C PRO A 114 27.84 -29.68 7.73
N PHE A 115 27.70 -30.75 8.52
CA PHE A 115 26.41 -31.35 8.85
C PHE A 115 25.59 -31.85 7.65
N ALA A 116 26.21 -31.99 6.47
CA ALA A 116 25.59 -32.56 5.29
C ALA A 116 26.42 -33.71 4.74
N ALA A 117 25.76 -34.63 4.02
CA ALA A 117 26.41 -35.72 3.31
C ALA A 117 26.87 -35.35 1.89
N LYS A 118 26.58 -34.12 1.44
CA LYS A 118 26.82 -33.67 0.06
C LYS A 118 27.58 -32.35 0.02
N CYS A 119 28.29 -32.12 -1.07
CA CYS A 119 28.99 -30.86 -1.35
C CYS A 119 28.02 -29.75 -1.78
N SER A 120 28.52 -28.52 -1.95
CA SER A 120 27.70 -27.37 -2.35
C SER A 120 26.92 -27.54 -3.65
N LYS A 121 27.42 -28.32 -4.60
CA LYS A 121 26.73 -28.60 -5.87
C LYS A 121 25.61 -29.61 -5.67
N HIS A 122 25.95 -30.77 -5.12
CA HIS A 122 25.01 -31.88 -4.96
C HIS A 122 23.97 -31.66 -3.86
N ILE A 123 24.19 -30.74 -2.91
CA ILE A 123 23.21 -30.49 -1.85
C ILE A 123 21.94 -29.82 -2.36
N VAL A 124 22.04 -29.07 -3.47
CA VAL A 124 20.91 -28.38 -4.10
C VAL A 124 20.14 -29.34 -5.00
N GLU A 125 20.83 -30.33 -5.56
CA GLU A 125 20.25 -31.39 -6.42
C GLU A 125 19.62 -32.53 -5.60
N ASP A 126 19.92 -32.61 -4.30
CA ASP A 126 19.39 -33.66 -3.42
C ASP A 126 17.92 -33.39 -3.08
N SER A 127 17.03 -34.17 -3.68
CA SER A 127 15.58 -34.15 -3.40
C SER A 127 15.21 -34.31 -1.92
N LYS A 128 16.09 -34.90 -1.10
CA LYS A 128 15.85 -35.09 0.34
C LYS A 128 16.31 -33.89 1.17
N GLN A 129 17.04 -32.94 0.61
CA GLN A 129 17.56 -31.80 1.37
C GLN A 129 16.46 -30.82 1.82
N GLN A 130 16.39 -30.59 3.13
CA GLN A 130 15.47 -29.67 3.78
C GLN A 130 16.11 -28.32 4.17
N LEU A 131 17.43 -28.26 4.34
CA LEU A 131 18.14 -27.10 4.90
C LEU A 131 18.56 -26.06 3.86
N TYR A 132 18.91 -26.48 2.65
CA TYR A 132 19.46 -25.62 1.61
C TYR A 132 18.60 -25.62 0.34
N THR A 133 18.64 -24.53 -0.41
CA THR A 133 18.07 -24.34 -1.75
C THR A 133 19.04 -23.52 -2.63
N SER A 134 18.79 -23.39 -3.92
CA SER A 134 19.57 -22.51 -4.81
C SER A 134 19.29 -21.03 -4.51
N CYS A 135 20.32 -20.21 -4.68
CA CYS A 135 20.19 -18.75 -4.64
C CYS A 135 19.18 -18.25 -5.68
N SER A 136 18.28 -17.34 -5.30
CA SER A 136 17.21 -16.83 -6.17
C SER A 136 17.67 -15.73 -7.14
N TYR A 137 18.93 -15.28 -7.04
CA TYR A 137 19.49 -14.28 -7.95
C TYR A 137 19.54 -14.79 -9.40
N THR A 138 19.03 -13.97 -10.32
CA THR A 138 19.10 -14.18 -11.76
C THR A 138 19.93 -13.06 -12.38
N GLY A 139 21.00 -13.42 -13.06
CA GLY A 139 21.87 -12.45 -13.73
C GLY A 139 21.23 -11.86 -14.99
N PRO A 140 21.87 -10.83 -15.60
CA PRO A 140 21.35 -10.13 -16.78
C PRO A 140 21.06 -11.04 -17.99
N ASN A 141 21.78 -12.16 -18.10
CA ASN A 141 21.63 -13.13 -19.18
C ASN A 141 20.63 -14.26 -18.86
N GLY A 142 19.83 -14.12 -17.80
CA GLY A 142 18.89 -15.16 -17.36
C GLY A 142 19.53 -16.34 -16.62
N THR A 143 20.84 -16.30 -16.36
CA THR A 143 21.55 -17.37 -15.64
C THR A 143 21.24 -17.30 -14.14
N THR A 144 20.70 -18.38 -13.58
CA THR A 144 20.39 -18.48 -12.15
C THR A 144 21.62 -18.88 -11.34
N CYS A 145 21.72 -18.35 -10.13
CA CYS A 145 22.80 -18.71 -9.22
C CYS A 145 22.55 -20.06 -8.53
N ASN A 146 23.44 -21.03 -8.73
CA ASN A 146 23.35 -22.35 -8.10
C ASN A 146 24.04 -22.46 -6.72
N ASN A 147 24.41 -21.34 -6.09
CA ASN A 147 25.00 -21.39 -4.75
C ASN A 147 23.95 -21.84 -3.71
N PRO A 148 24.29 -22.76 -2.81
CA PRO A 148 23.38 -23.20 -1.76
C PRO A 148 23.16 -22.08 -0.74
N VAL A 149 21.90 -21.80 -0.44
CA VAL A 149 21.45 -20.85 0.58
C VAL A 149 20.51 -21.56 1.57
N PRO A 150 20.62 -21.29 2.88
CA PRO A 150 19.66 -21.80 3.84
C PRO A 150 18.22 -21.37 3.52
N LYS A 151 17.25 -22.30 3.58
CA LYS A 151 15.85 -22.03 3.19
C LYS A 151 15.12 -20.99 4.05
N TYR A 152 15.63 -20.69 5.25
CA TYR A 152 15.04 -19.72 6.16
C TYR A 152 15.48 -18.27 5.88
N LEU A 153 16.39 -18.05 4.92
CA LEU A 153 16.81 -16.70 4.54
C LEU A 153 15.77 -16.05 3.65
N GLU A 154 15.46 -14.78 3.93
CA GLU A 154 14.58 -13.97 3.10
C GLU A 154 15.24 -12.61 2.79
N PRO A 155 15.56 -12.32 1.51
CA PRO A 155 15.46 -13.19 0.34
C PRO A 155 16.49 -14.35 0.35
N LEU A 156 16.25 -15.36 -0.49
CA LEU A 156 17.11 -16.54 -0.69
C LEU A 156 18.39 -16.19 -1.47
N LEU A 157 19.21 -15.27 -0.97
CA LEU A 157 20.43 -14.81 -1.63
C LEU A 157 21.69 -15.40 -0.99
N CYS A 158 22.69 -15.69 -1.84
CA CYS A 158 24.02 -16.09 -1.38
C CYS A 158 24.88 -14.87 -1.04
N GLY A 159 25.97 -15.06 -0.29
CA GLY A 159 26.91 -14.00 0.13
C GLY A 159 27.31 -13.00 -0.96
N GLY A 160 27.58 -13.49 -2.18
CA GLY A 160 27.94 -12.65 -3.31
C GLY A 160 26.80 -11.76 -3.81
N HIS A 161 25.55 -12.23 -3.72
CA HIS A 161 24.38 -11.56 -4.27
C HIS A 161 23.59 -10.73 -3.24
N TRP A 162 23.92 -10.74 -1.96
CA TRP A 162 23.24 -9.91 -0.94
C TRP A 162 23.36 -8.41 -1.22
N ASP A 163 24.54 -7.97 -1.66
CA ASP A 163 24.83 -6.57 -1.94
C ASP A 163 24.39 -6.17 -3.38
N GLN A 164 24.05 -7.15 -4.22
CA GLN A 164 23.70 -6.98 -5.65
C GLN A 164 22.20 -7.20 -5.94
N GLY A 165 21.48 -7.84 -5.02
CA GLY A 165 20.09 -8.21 -5.20
C GLY A 165 19.14 -7.01 -5.09
N GLU A 166 18.84 -6.38 -6.21
CA GLU A 166 17.45 -5.98 -6.45
C GLU A 166 16.65 -7.26 -6.68
N VAL A 167 15.70 -7.53 -5.78
CA VAL A 167 14.75 -8.62 -5.97
C VAL A 167 13.94 -8.25 -7.20
N VAL A 168 14.12 -8.97 -8.30
CA VAL A 168 13.17 -8.91 -9.42
C VAL A 168 11.88 -9.54 -8.92
N ILE A 169 10.99 -8.71 -8.39
CA ILE A 169 9.60 -9.07 -8.16
C ILE A 169 9.00 -9.24 -9.57
N PRO A 170 8.40 -10.38 -9.91
CA PRO A 170 7.64 -10.51 -11.14
C PRO A 170 6.65 -9.35 -11.21
N SER A 171 6.83 -8.48 -12.21
CA SER A 171 5.91 -7.40 -12.47
C SER A 171 4.61 -8.00 -12.98
N ASP A 172 3.67 -8.26 -12.07
CA ASP A 172 2.27 -8.38 -12.46
C ASP A 172 1.85 -7.00 -12.98
N THR A 173 1.84 -6.91 -14.31
CA THR A 173 1.34 -5.77 -15.05
C THR A 173 -0.17 -5.71 -14.88
N GLU A 174 -0.65 -5.02 -13.86
CA GLU A 174 -1.97 -4.40 -13.86
C GLU A 174 -1.78 -2.93 -14.21
N SER A 175 -1.80 -2.66 -15.51
CA SER A 175 -1.88 -1.33 -16.08
C SER A 175 -3.32 -0.84 -15.97
N ASP A 176 -3.73 -0.32 -14.81
CA ASP A 176 -4.94 0.49 -14.68
C ASP A 176 -4.61 1.92 -15.11
N SER A 177 -4.63 2.13 -16.43
CA SER A 177 -4.71 3.45 -17.02
C SER A 177 -6.18 3.88 -17.05
N ASP A 178 -6.65 4.49 -15.97
CA ASP A 178 -7.90 5.27 -16.00
C ASP A 178 -7.63 6.53 -16.86
N HIS A 179 -8.01 6.45 -18.14
CA HIS A 179 -8.24 7.64 -18.97
C HIS A 179 -9.57 8.25 -18.50
N ASP A 180 -9.48 9.35 -17.75
CA ASP A 180 -10.62 10.25 -17.59
C ASP A 180 -10.76 11.04 -18.90
N ASP A 181 -11.68 10.61 -19.76
CA ASP A 181 -12.17 11.41 -20.89
C ASP A 181 -12.94 12.62 -20.33
N ASP A 182 -12.23 13.75 -20.13
CA ASP A 182 -12.85 15.04 -19.87
C ASP A 182 -13.50 15.55 -21.17
N ASP A 183 -14.79 15.27 -21.34
CA ASP A 183 -15.68 15.90 -22.31
C ASP A 183 -15.72 17.42 -22.08
N ASN A 184 -14.87 18.16 -22.79
CA ASN A 184 -14.92 19.61 -22.85
C ASN A 184 -16.04 20.03 -23.82
N ASP A 185 -17.26 20.15 -23.29
CA ASP A 185 -18.43 20.69 -23.98
C ASP A 185 -18.24 22.21 -24.22
N GLU A 186 -17.73 22.56 -25.41
CA GLU A 186 -17.63 23.93 -25.92
C GLU A 186 -19.03 24.55 -26.05
N ARG A 187 -19.44 25.29 -25.02
CA ARG A 187 -20.50 26.30 -25.17
C ARG A 187 -19.98 27.40 -26.10
N LYS A 188 -20.56 27.44 -27.30
CA LYS A 188 -20.50 28.58 -28.22
C LYS A 188 -21.22 29.77 -27.57
N ASP A 189 -20.46 30.78 -27.19
CA ASP A 189 -21.00 32.11 -26.91
C ASP A 189 -20.95 32.90 -28.23
N ASP A 190 -22.12 33.04 -28.86
CA ASP A 190 -22.36 33.99 -29.94
C ASP A 190 -22.45 35.40 -29.31
N ASP A 191 -21.34 36.13 -29.27
CA ASP A 191 -21.34 37.56 -28.97
C ASP A 191 -21.26 38.36 -30.28
N ASP A 192 -22.41 38.94 -30.65
CA ASP A 192 -22.59 39.87 -31.75
C ASP A 192 -21.78 41.17 -31.54
N ASP A 193 -21.00 41.49 -32.57
CA ASP A 193 -20.09 42.62 -32.72
C ASP A 193 -20.85 43.96 -32.81
N VAL A 194 -20.87 44.75 -31.73
CA VAL A 194 -21.26 46.17 -31.79
C VAL A 194 -20.07 46.99 -32.28
N LYS A 195 -19.97 47.09 -33.60
CA LYS A 195 -19.03 47.94 -34.34
C LYS A 195 -19.30 49.43 -34.08
N VAL A 196 -18.56 50.03 -33.15
CA VAL A 196 -18.41 51.48 -33.06
C VAL A 196 -17.61 51.94 -34.27
N LYS A 197 -18.28 52.60 -35.22
CA LYS A 197 -17.67 53.27 -36.36
C LYS A 197 -16.95 54.53 -35.89
N ASN A 198 -15.63 54.53 -35.93
CA ASN A 198 -14.82 55.74 -36.03
C ASN A 198 -14.40 55.89 -37.50
N GLU A 199 -14.91 56.92 -38.17
CA GLU A 199 -14.30 57.45 -39.40
C GLU A 199 -14.38 58.99 -39.37
N ASN A 200 -13.18 59.58 -39.45
CA ASN A 200 -12.78 60.98 -39.76
C ASN A 200 -13.23 62.13 -38.85
#